data_AF-A0A7Y6PYX5-F1
#
_entry.id   AF-A0A7Y6PYX5-F1
#
_cell.length_a   1.000
_cell.length_b   1.000
_cell.length_c   1.000
_cell.angle_alpha   90.00
_cell.angle_beta   90.00
_cell.angle_gamma   90.00
#
_symmetry.space_group_name_H-M   'P 1'
#
loop_
_entity.id
_entity.type
_entity.pdbx_description
1 polymer ?
#
loop_
_entity_poly.entity_id
_entity_poly.type
_entity_poly.pdbx_seq_one_letter_code
_entity_poly.pdbx_strand_id
1 'polypeptide(L)'
;MRRVWLAFALALVPATAAAETQLGGFFGPRIFSGGAQLGYIDNAPTHASLKNSVGFGIRVGKPFGFPWLVPELEAVVVPTGTDSPCIGTMCLQPADVVWLEPRFQLRIELAPKRRVEPFLLVGGGAPVALSGARKSFNSGVSGEGYVGAGVRLDTLKGFVIRLDGRFAVQPAAAETNKNVTFEGDVTLGIELRIGGPKRRRPTETVVVQAPPPDKDEDGIIDADDKCPDRAEDMDNFEDGDGCPDIDNDADRVLDIADKCPTEVETLNGYADDDGCADRVPEDVEELKGSIEGLLYAEGETVVRDSAMKYLAKIVKVMTDHPSIKVVLVGHTDDREAKAFVTPAAEG
;
A
#
# COMPACT_ATOMS: atom_id res chain seq x y z
N MET A 1 27.32 6.25 -65.48
CA MET A 1 25.97 6.20 -64.87
C MET A 1 26.00 5.23 -63.70
N ARG A 2 26.12 5.71 -62.46
CA ARG A 2 26.04 4.88 -61.24
C ARG A 2 24.66 5.07 -60.63
N ARG A 3 23.82 4.03 -60.66
CA ARG A 3 22.51 4.01 -59.99
C ARG A 3 22.74 3.76 -58.50
N VAL A 4 22.61 4.80 -57.69
CA VAL A 4 22.53 4.68 -56.23
C VAL A 4 21.11 4.22 -55.92
N TRP A 5 20.96 2.97 -55.50
CA TRP A 5 19.73 2.48 -54.89
C TRP A 5 19.69 3.00 -53.45
N LEU A 6 18.82 3.98 -53.18
CA LEU A 6 18.42 4.31 -51.81
C LEU A 6 17.60 3.12 -51.29
N ALA A 7 18.22 2.26 -50.49
CA ALA A 7 17.49 1.30 -49.68
C ALA A 7 16.76 2.06 -48.58
N PHE A 8 15.44 2.19 -48.71
CA PHE A 8 14.55 2.56 -47.60
C PHE A 8 14.63 1.42 -46.58
N ALA A 9 15.47 1.57 -45.56
CA ALA A 9 15.44 0.70 -44.39
C ALA A 9 14.17 1.04 -43.60
N LEU A 10 13.06 0.39 -43.96
CA LEU A 10 11.90 0.27 -43.10
C LEU A 10 12.36 -0.53 -41.88
N ALA A 11 12.77 0.15 -40.82
CA ALA A 11 13.13 -0.48 -39.57
C ALA A 11 11.88 -1.14 -38.97
N LEU A 12 11.67 -2.42 -39.30
CA LEU A 12 10.83 -3.32 -38.52
C LEU A 12 11.50 -3.52 -37.17
N VAL A 13 11.19 -2.64 -36.23
CA VAL A 13 11.56 -2.80 -34.82
C VAL A 13 10.63 -3.87 -34.23
N PRO A 14 11.16 -4.89 -33.54
CA PRO A 14 10.35 -5.96 -32.97
C PRO A 14 9.35 -5.38 -31.97
N ALA A 15 8.10 -5.83 -32.07
CA ALA A 15 7.03 -5.55 -31.14
C ALA A 15 7.39 -6.13 -29.75
N THR A 16 8.10 -5.34 -28.95
CA THR A 16 8.38 -5.66 -27.56
C THR A 16 7.55 -4.70 -26.69
N ALA A 17 6.70 -5.29 -25.86
CA ALA A 17 5.87 -4.70 -24.80
C ALA A 17 5.02 -3.46 -25.19
N ALA A 18 3.69 -3.65 -25.31
CA ALA A 18 2.63 -2.64 -25.24
C ALA A 18 3.10 -1.17 -25.09
N ALA A 19 3.66 -0.60 -26.16
CA ALA A 19 4.17 0.76 -26.13
C ALA A 19 2.98 1.72 -26.16
N GLU A 20 2.89 2.55 -25.11
CA GLU A 20 1.84 3.56 -24.95
C GLU A 20 1.77 4.44 -26.20
N THR A 21 0.63 4.43 -26.88
CA THR A 21 0.38 5.31 -28.04
C THR A 21 -0.34 6.55 -27.57
N GLN A 22 0.19 7.71 -27.94
CA GLN A 22 -0.35 9.02 -27.58
C GLN A 22 -1.11 9.54 -28.80
N LEU A 23 -2.42 9.76 -28.65
CA LEU A 23 -3.28 10.29 -29.71
C LEU A 23 -3.95 11.55 -29.21
N GLY A 24 -3.83 12.66 -29.94
CA GLY A 24 -4.41 13.92 -29.50
C GLY A 24 -4.95 14.77 -30.62
N GLY A 25 -5.87 15.66 -30.24
CA GLY A 25 -6.37 16.75 -31.07
C GLY A 25 -5.94 18.08 -30.46
N PHE A 26 -5.66 19.07 -31.29
CA PHE A 26 -5.23 20.39 -30.86
C PHE A 26 -5.75 21.49 -31.79
N PHE A 27 -5.75 22.71 -31.27
CA PHE A 27 -6.03 23.90 -32.05
C PHE A 27 -5.20 25.08 -31.52
N GLY A 28 -5.09 26.13 -32.32
CA GLY A 28 -4.53 27.39 -31.85
C GLY A 28 -4.13 28.34 -32.96
N PRO A 29 -3.69 29.56 -32.60
CA PRO A 29 -3.29 30.56 -33.58
C PRO A 29 -2.11 30.09 -34.42
N ARG A 30 -2.25 30.23 -35.75
CA ARG A 30 -1.18 30.11 -36.74
C ARG A 30 -0.89 31.49 -37.31
N ILE A 31 0.38 31.89 -37.22
CA ILE A 31 0.87 33.21 -37.62
C ILE A 31 1.68 33.04 -38.89
N PHE A 32 1.18 33.59 -39.99
CA PHE A 32 1.84 33.54 -41.29
C PHE A 32 2.73 34.75 -41.49
N SER A 33 3.79 34.57 -42.28
CA SER A 33 4.62 35.68 -42.74
C SER A 33 4.18 36.15 -44.12
N GLY A 34 4.17 37.46 -44.33
CA GLY A 34 4.00 38.04 -45.67
C GLY A 34 5.16 37.75 -46.62
N GLY A 35 6.26 37.17 -46.15
CA GLY A 35 7.43 36.81 -46.94
C GLY A 35 7.54 35.34 -47.35
N ALA A 36 6.51 34.52 -47.10
CA ALA A 36 6.53 33.09 -47.44
C ALA A 36 6.62 32.86 -48.96
N GLN A 37 7.45 31.91 -49.39
CA GLN A 37 7.54 31.53 -50.81
C GLN A 37 6.26 30.84 -51.30
N LEU A 38 5.55 30.12 -50.43
CA LEU A 38 4.35 29.40 -50.81
C LEU A 38 3.19 30.36 -51.12
N GLY A 39 2.54 30.19 -52.27
CA GLY A 39 1.48 31.08 -52.73
C GLY A 39 1.92 32.21 -53.64
N TYR A 40 3.23 32.42 -53.75
CA TYR A 40 3.83 33.43 -54.61
C TYR A 40 3.63 33.09 -56.10
N ILE A 41 3.47 34.13 -56.93
CA ILE A 41 3.22 34.02 -58.38
C ILE A 41 4.34 34.75 -59.10
N ASP A 42 5.10 34.05 -59.95
CA ASP A 42 6.23 34.67 -60.65
C ASP A 42 5.80 35.85 -61.55
N ASN A 43 6.51 36.98 -61.45
CA ASN A 43 6.30 38.21 -62.22
C ASN A 43 4.95 38.91 -62.00
N ALA A 44 4.24 38.65 -60.88
CA ALA A 44 3.07 39.44 -60.53
C ALA A 44 3.49 40.81 -59.95
N PRO A 45 2.74 41.89 -60.22
CA PRO A 45 3.13 43.24 -59.79
C PRO A 45 2.86 43.49 -58.29
N THR A 46 2.03 42.65 -57.64
CA THR A 46 1.81 42.57 -56.20
C THR A 46 1.49 41.14 -55.79
N HIS A 47 1.84 40.78 -54.54
CA HIS A 47 1.56 39.46 -53.97
C HIS A 47 0.66 39.56 -52.74
N ALA A 48 -0.30 38.66 -52.65
CA ALA A 48 -1.18 38.57 -51.50
C ALA A 48 -0.53 37.73 -50.39
N SER A 49 -0.54 38.26 -49.15
CA SER A 49 -0.14 37.54 -47.94
C SER A 49 -1.30 36.72 -47.37
N LEU A 50 -0.97 35.66 -46.65
CA LEU A 50 -1.95 34.90 -45.88
C LEU A 50 -2.30 35.65 -44.58
N LYS A 51 -3.58 35.63 -44.24
CA LYS A 51 -4.06 36.14 -42.95
C LYS A 51 -3.79 35.13 -41.85
N ASN A 52 -3.44 35.63 -40.66
CA ASN A 52 -3.37 34.80 -39.46
C ASN A 52 -4.72 34.14 -39.20
N SER A 53 -4.70 32.90 -38.75
CA SER A 53 -5.91 32.11 -38.54
C SER A 53 -5.74 31.13 -37.38
N VAL A 54 -6.70 30.24 -37.21
CA VAL A 54 -6.67 29.13 -36.26
C VAL A 54 -6.40 27.84 -37.01
N GLY A 55 -5.35 27.12 -36.60
CA GLY A 55 -5.08 25.77 -37.07
C GLY A 55 -5.78 24.74 -36.20
N PHE A 56 -6.22 23.65 -36.84
CA PHE A 56 -6.79 22.48 -36.18
C PHE A 56 -5.97 21.26 -36.59
N GLY A 57 -5.53 20.47 -35.63
CA GLY A 57 -4.64 19.37 -35.91
C GLY A 57 -4.91 18.13 -35.08
N ILE A 58 -4.44 17.01 -35.62
CA ILE A 58 -4.30 15.75 -34.91
C ILE A 58 -2.83 15.42 -34.78
N ARG A 59 -2.47 14.75 -33.68
CA ARG A 59 -1.12 14.26 -33.44
C ARG A 59 -1.13 12.83 -32.96
N VAL A 60 -0.15 12.07 -33.40
CA VAL A 60 0.15 10.73 -32.91
C VAL A 60 1.61 10.67 -32.50
N GLY A 61 1.86 10.27 -31.26
CA GLY A 61 3.19 10.09 -30.68
C GLY A 61 3.36 8.67 -30.18
N LYS A 62 4.53 8.09 -30.39
CA LYS A 62 4.84 6.75 -29.88
C LYS A 62 6.24 6.71 -29.30
N PRO A 63 6.39 6.71 -27.96
CA PRO A 63 7.69 6.53 -27.32
C PRO A 63 8.33 5.22 -27.80
N PHE A 64 9.61 5.24 -28.12
CA PHE A 64 10.37 4.05 -28.54
C PHE A 64 11.63 3.92 -27.69
N GLY A 65 11.76 2.83 -26.93
CA GLY A 65 12.97 2.46 -26.18
C GLY A 65 13.36 3.39 -25.01
N PHE A 66 13.05 4.67 -25.07
CA PHE A 66 13.47 5.71 -24.13
C PHE A 66 12.27 6.56 -23.70
N PRO A 67 12.10 6.84 -22.40
CA PRO A 67 10.98 7.63 -21.91
C PRO A 67 11.11 9.14 -22.21
N TRP A 68 12.30 9.61 -22.58
CA TRP A 68 12.61 11.02 -22.79
C TRP A 68 12.55 11.45 -24.27
N LEU A 69 12.35 10.52 -25.21
CA LEU A 69 12.30 10.82 -26.65
C LEU A 69 11.05 10.20 -27.29
N VAL A 70 10.23 11.04 -27.89
CA VAL A 70 8.96 10.65 -28.50
C VAL A 70 8.89 11.20 -29.93
N PRO A 71 8.98 10.36 -30.97
CA PRO A 71 8.66 10.76 -32.33
C PRO A 71 7.16 10.98 -32.44
N GLU A 72 6.79 12.07 -33.12
CA GLU A 72 5.41 12.47 -33.33
C GLU A 72 5.18 12.82 -34.79
N LEU A 73 4.00 12.43 -35.27
CA LEU A 73 3.44 12.88 -36.55
C LEU A 73 2.25 13.78 -36.27
N GLU A 74 2.16 14.88 -37.00
CA GLU A 74 1.01 15.78 -36.94
C GLU A 74 0.44 16.02 -38.34
N ALA A 75 -0.86 16.21 -38.40
CA ALA A 75 -1.56 16.71 -39.58
C ALA A 75 -2.42 17.89 -39.15
N VAL A 76 -2.15 19.06 -39.73
CA VAL A 76 -2.84 20.32 -39.41
C VAL A 76 -3.59 20.82 -40.63
N VAL A 77 -4.77 21.36 -40.39
CA VAL A 77 -5.58 22.10 -41.37
C VAL A 77 -5.76 23.52 -40.84
N VAL A 78 -5.40 24.51 -41.64
CA VAL A 78 -5.55 25.92 -41.32
C VAL A 78 -6.40 26.57 -42.42
N PRO A 79 -7.71 26.73 -42.22
CA PRO A 79 -8.53 27.52 -43.12
C PRO A 79 -8.13 28.99 -42.98
N THR A 80 -7.76 29.63 -44.08
CA THR A 80 -7.36 31.03 -44.10
C THR A 80 -7.77 31.68 -45.42
N GLY A 81 -7.52 32.98 -45.55
CA GLY A 81 -7.68 33.71 -46.79
C GLY A 81 -6.49 34.63 -47.02
N THR A 82 -6.45 35.21 -48.21
CA THR A 82 -5.41 36.18 -48.55
C THR A 82 -5.85 37.60 -48.24
N ASP A 83 -4.87 38.49 -48.07
CA ASP A 83 -5.07 39.92 -48.16
C ASP A 83 -5.40 40.36 -49.60
N SER A 84 -5.90 41.59 -49.73
CA SER A 84 -6.24 42.22 -51.01
C SER A 84 -5.36 43.43 -51.25
N PRO A 85 -4.06 43.24 -51.57
CA PRO A 85 -3.17 44.36 -51.88
C PRO A 85 -3.60 45.05 -53.18
N CYS A 86 -3.34 46.35 -53.26
CA CYS A 86 -3.73 47.19 -54.41
C CYS A 86 -2.52 47.96 -54.95
N ILE A 87 -2.50 48.15 -56.28
CA ILE A 87 -1.60 49.08 -56.98
C ILE A 87 -2.47 50.17 -57.59
N GLY A 88 -2.41 51.38 -57.04
CA GLY A 88 -3.33 52.45 -57.41
C GLY A 88 -4.78 52.05 -57.14
N THR A 89 -5.62 52.01 -58.19
CA THR A 89 -7.04 51.59 -58.10
C THR A 89 -7.27 50.10 -58.37
N MET A 90 -6.22 49.32 -58.69
CA MET A 90 -6.36 47.91 -59.04
C MET A 90 -6.00 47.02 -57.85
N CYS A 91 -6.97 46.26 -57.34
CA CYS A 91 -6.83 45.40 -56.18
C CYS A 91 -6.93 43.92 -56.55
N LEU A 92 -6.09 43.09 -55.95
CA LEU A 92 -6.23 41.63 -56.05
C LEU A 92 -7.50 41.18 -55.32
N GLN A 93 -8.25 40.30 -55.96
CA GLN A 93 -9.40 39.66 -55.33
C GLN A 93 -8.91 38.72 -54.20
N PRO A 94 -9.57 38.72 -53.03
CA PRO A 94 -9.22 37.81 -51.95
C PRO A 94 -9.46 36.36 -52.39
N ALA A 95 -8.57 35.47 -51.97
CA ALA A 95 -8.68 34.03 -52.22
C ALA A 95 -8.89 33.29 -50.89
N ASP A 96 -9.81 32.32 -50.89
CA ASP A 96 -9.91 31.33 -49.82
C ASP A 96 -8.82 30.27 -50.01
N VAL A 97 -8.08 30.01 -48.94
CA VAL A 97 -6.94 29.10 -48.93
C VAL A 97 -7.09 28.09 -47.80
N VAL A 98 -7.04 26.80 -48.14
CA VAL A 98 -6.87 25.74 -47.14
C VAL A 98 -5.40 25.39 -47.09
N TRP A 99 -4.79 25.62 -45.94
CA TRP A 99 -3.39 25.32 -45.71
C TRP A 99 -3.26 24.03 -44.90
N LEU A 100 -2.50 23.07 -45.43
CA LEU A 100 -2.30 21.74 -44.83
C LEU A 100 -0.85 21.58 -44.41
N GLU A 101 -0.61 21.10 -43.18
CA GLU A 101 0.74 20.93 -42.65
C GLU A 101 0.92 19.51 -42.11
N PRO A 102 1.36 18.55 -42.95
CA PRO A 102 1.93 17.31 -42.47
C PRO A 102 3.29 17.59 -41.86
N ARG A 103 3.50 17.12 -40.63
CA ARG A 103 4.67 17.40 -39.81
C ARG A 103 5.23 16.15 -39.16
N PHE A 104 6.54 16.10 -39.04
CA PHE A 104 7.26 15.11 -38.24
C PHE A 104 8.18 15.82 -37.25
N GLN A 105 8.10 15.45 -35.98
CA GLN A 105 8.92 16.03 -34.92
C GLN A 105 9.41 15.00 -33.92
N LEU A 106 10.52 15.33 -33.28
CA LEU A 106 11.01 14.65 -32.11
C LEU A 106 10.69 15.52 -30.89
N ARG A 107 9.92 14.96 -29.97
CA ARG A 107 9.59 15.58 -28.67
C ARG A 107 10.50 15.01 -27.60
N ILE A 108 11.24 15.88 -26.93
CA ILE A 108 12.22 15.55 -25.90
C ILE A 108 11.63 15.94 -24.54
N GLU A 109 11.25 14.94 -23.74
CA GLU A 109 10.69 15.16 -22.40
C GLU A 109 11.82 15.44 -21.38
N LEU A 110 11.78 16.62 -20.74
CA LEU A 110 12.83 17.05 -19.81
C LEU A 110 12.63 16.46 -18.40
N ALA A 111 11.39 16.22 -17.99
CA ALA A 111 11.05 15.61 -16.71
C ALA A 111 9.92 14.58 -16.89
N PRO A 112 10.23 13.40 -17.47
CA PRO A 112 9.22 12.38 -17.75
C PRO A 112 8.58 11.86 -16.45
N LYS A 113 7.32 11.42 -16.54
CA LYS A 113 6.53 10.83 -15.43
C LYS A 113 6.16 11.79 -14.28
N ARG A 114 6.45 13.09 -14.39
CA ARG A 114 5.90 14.10 -13.47
C ARG A 114 4.47 14.46 -13.87
N ARG A 115 3.72 15.11 -12.97
CA ARG A 115 2.38 15.63 -13.29
C ARG A 115 2.45 16.73 -14.35
N VAL A 116 3.50 17.55 -14.28
CA VAL A 116 3.83 18.60 -15.25
C VAL A 116 5.10 18.15 -15.97
N GLU A 117 4.99 17.87 -17.25
CA GLU A 117 6.04 17.32 -18.11
C GLU A 117 6.45 18.41 -19.13
N PRO A 118 7.45 19.24 -18.81
CA PRO A 118 8.03 20.17 -19.78
C PRO A 118 8.79 19.41 -20.87
N PHE A 119 8.73 19.91 -22.09
CA PHE A 119 9.41 19.31 -23.24
C PHE A 119 9.94 20.36 -24.22
N LEU A 120 10.93 19.93 -25.00
CA LEU A 120 11.39 20.61 -26.21
C LEU A 120 10.95 19.80 -27.43
N LEU A 121 10.79 20.47 -28.57
CA LEU A 121 10.56 19.80 -29.84
C LEU A 121 11.45 20.38 -30.94
N VAL A 122 11.80 19.52 -31.89
CA VAL A 122 12.47 19.87 -33.13
C VAL A 122 11.89 19.01 -34.24
N GLY A 123 11.62 19.61 -35.39
CA GLY A 123 10.97 18.89 -36.47
C GLY A 123 11.01 19.62 -37.80
N GLY A 124 10.32 19.03 -38.76
CA GLY A 124 10.11 19.60 -40.07
C GLY A 124 8.74 19.24 -40.61
N GLY A 125 8.26 20.07 -41.52
CA GLY A 125 6.96 19.93 -42.15
C GLY A 125 7.03 20.19 -43.63
N ALA A 126 5.95 19.81 -44.33
CA ALA A 126 5.78 20.08 -45.74
C ALA A 126 4.48 20.85 -45.98
N PRO A 127 4.42 22.16 -45.67
CA PRO A 127 3.21 22.95 -45.85
C PRO A 127 2.72 22.91 -47.30
N VAL A 128 1.41 22.75 -47.46
CA VAL A 128 0.70 22.67 -48.74
C VAL A 128 -0.40 23.72 -48.79
N ALA A 129 -0.40 24.55 -49.83
CA ALA A 129 -1.43 25.54 -50.09
C ALA A 129 -2.43 25.06 -51.14
N LEU A 130 -3.71 25.02 -50.79
CA LEU A 130 -4.82 24.76 -51.70
C LEU A 130 -5.67 26.02 -51.83
N SER A 131 -5.59 26.69 -52.98
CA SER A 131 -6.31 27.95 -53.25
C SER A 131 -7.49 27.73 -54.18
N GLY A 132 -8.66 28.29 -53.82
CA GLY A 132 -9.84 28.33 -54.67
C GLY A 132 -9.72 29.30 -55.85
N ALA A 133 -8.80 30.28 -55.75
CA ALA A 133 -8.55 31.30 -56.77
C ALA A 133 -7.07 31.31 -57.18
N ARG A 134 -6.67 30.31 -57.97
CA ARG A 134 -5.28 30.06 -58.39
C ARG A 134 -4.59 31.22 -59.13
N LYS A 135 -5.37 32.18 -59.65
CA LYS A 135 -4.84 33.40 -60.32
C LYS A 135 -4.37 34.47 -59.33
N SER A 136 -4.82 34.39 -58.08
CA SER A 136 -4.51 35.36 -57.02
C SER A 136 -3.56 34.78 -55.97
N PHE A 137 -3.55 33.45 -55.81
CA PHE A 137 -2.64 32.73 -54.92
C PHE A 137 -2.35 31.35 -55.46
N ASN A 138 -1.07 31.01 -55.69
CA ASN A 138 -0.70 29.73 -56.30
C ASN A 138 -0.82 28.57 -55.31
N SER A 139 -1.11 27.37 -55.82
CA SER A 139 -1.03 26.14 -55.04
C SER A 139 0.37 25.53 -55.15
N GLY A 140 0.84 24.93 -54.06
CA GLY A 140 2.17 24.32 -54.05
C GLY A 140 2.50 23.63 -52.73
N VAL A 141 3.73 23.11 -52.65
CA VAL A 141 4.33 22.54 -51.45
C VAL A 141 5.68 23.22 -51.19
N SER A 142 6.01 23.45 -49.91
CA SER A 142 7.31 23.93 -49.45
C SER A 142 7.82 23.03 -48.32
N GLY A 143 9.05 23.23 -47.89
CA GLY A 143 9.58 22.68 -46.65
C GLY A 143 9.60 23.74 -45.55
N GLU A 144 9.37 23.32 -44.31
CA GLU A 144 9.63 24.10 -43.11
C GLU A 144 10.47 23.28 -42.12
N GLY A 145 11.33 23.95 -41.35
CA GLY A 145 11.99 23.39 -40.17
C GLY A 145 11.60 24.20 -38.95
N TYR A 146 11.39 23.56 -37.80
CA TYR A 146 10.93 24.27 -36.62
C TYR A 146 11.53 23.74 -35.32
N VAL A 147 11.55 24.62 -34.34
CA VAL A 147 11.86 24.32 -32.95
C VAL A 147 10.73 24.85 -32.07
N GLY A 148 10.57 24.25 -30.90
CA GLY A 148 9.50 24.65 -29.99
C GLY A 148 9.70 24.10 -28.60
N ALA A 149 8.84 24.56 -27.72
CA ALA A 149 8.80 24.11 -26.34
C ALA A 149 7.35 24.10 -25.86
N GLY A 150 7.09 23.29 -24.85
CA GLY A 150 5.77 23.22 -24.28
C GLY A 150 5.74 22.47 -22.97
N VAL A 151 4.53 22.33 -22.47
CA VAL A 151 4.23 21.63 -21.23
C VAL A 151 3.06 20.69 -21.45
N ARG A 152 3.19 19.49 -20.90
CA ARG A 152 2.09 18.53 -20.77
C ARG A 152 1.68 18.45 -19.32
N LEU A 153 0.38 18.45 -19.08
CA LEU A 153 -0.23 18.32 -17.77
C LEU A 153 -1.02 17.02 -17.74
N ASP A 154 -0.52 16.06 -16.99
CA ASP A 154 -1.23 14.83 -16.72
C ASP A 154 -2.36 15.09 -15.72
N THR A 155 -3.59 14.92 -16.18
CA THR A 155 -4.78 15.24 -15.37
C THR A 155 -5.13 14.15 -14.36
N LEU A 156 -4.45 12.99 -14.39
CA LEU A 156 -4.77 11.79 -13.62
C LEU A 156 -6.15 11.18 -13.95
N LYS A 157 -6.90 11.77 -14.90
CA LYS A 157 -8.24 11.33 -15.32
C LYS A 157 -8.23 10.56 -16.66
N GLY A 158 -7.05 10.17 -17.15
CA GLY A 158 -6.88 9.40 -18.39
C GLY A 158 -6.64 10.25 -19.64
N PHE A 159 -6.56 11.57 -19.51
CA PHE A 159 -6.16 12.48 -20.59
C PHE A 159 -5.09 13.45 -20.12
N VAL A 160 -4.31 13.96 -21.07
CA VAL A 160 -3.23 14.92 -20.86
C VAL A 160 -3.59 16.20 -21.58
N ILE A 161 -3.43 17.34 -20.93
CA ILE A 161 -3.55 18.65 -21.58
C ILE A 161 -2.16 19.07 -22.03
N ARG A 162 -2.02 19.56 -23.25
CA ARG A 162 -0.74 20.02 -23.81
C ARG A 162 -0.86 21.44 -24.31
N LEU A 163 0.12 22.27 -23.93
CA LEU A 163 0.30 23.62 -24.45
C LEU A 163 1.72 23.71 -25.03
N ASP A 164 1.87 24.11 -26.28
CA ASP A 164 3.17 24.32 -26.90
C ASP A 164 3.20 25.52 -27.84
N GLY A 165 4.38 26.11 -27.97
CA GLY A 165 4.69 27.14 -28.95
C GLY A 165 5.80 26.66 -29.88
N ARG A 166 5.65 26.97 -31.17
CA ARG A 166 6.62 26.64 -32.21
C ARG A 166 7.05 27.89 -32.98
N PHE A 167 8.31 27.89 -33.36
CA PHE A 167 8.92 28.85 -34.25
C PHE A 167 9.44 28.11 -35.47
N ALA A 168 8.86 28.41 -36.63
CA ALA A 168 9.15 27.77 -37.90
C ALA A 168 10.00 28.67 -38.79
N VAL A 169 10.89 28.05 -39.54
CA VAL A 169 11.75 28.66 -40.55
C VAL A 169 11.43 28.01 -41.89
N GLN A 170 11.16 28.82 -42.89
CA GLN A 170 10.85 28.36 -44.24
C GLN A 170 11.49 29.28 -45.29
N PRO A 171 11.64 28.82 -46.55
CA PRO A 171 12.13 29.65 -47.63
C PRO A 171 11.31 30.92 -47.81
N ALA A 172 11.99 32.05 -47.95
CA ALA A 172 11.34 33.30 -48.28
C ALA A 172 11.14 33.44 -49.80
N ALA A 173 10.12 34.19 -50.20
CA ALA A 173 9.91 34.52 -51.61
C ALA A 173 11.12 35.30 -52.18
N ALA A 174 11.47 35.01 -53.44
CA ALA A 174 12.68 35.54 -54.08
C ALA A 174 12.76 37.08 -54.09
N GLU A 175 11.62 37.77 -54.11
CA GLU A 175 11.54 39.24 -54.09
C GLU A 175 11.86 39.89 -52.73
N THR A 176 11.87 39.12 -51.64
CA THR A 176 12.02 39.70 -50.30
C THR A 176 13.46 40.09 -49.95
N ASN A 177 14.43 39.84 -50.84
CA ASN A 177 15.88 39.94 -50.58
C ASN A 177 16.35 39.16 -49.33
N LYS A 178 15.55 38.18 -48.88
CA LYS A 178 15.84 37.30 -47.75
C LYS A 178 15.85 35.86 -48.25
N ASN A 179 16.68 35.03 -47.60
CA ASN A 179 16.72 33.60 -47.91
C ASN A 179 15.68 32.80 -47.13
N VAL A 180 15.28 33.28 -45.94
CA VAL A 180 14.34 32.61 -45.05
C VAL A 180 13.36 33.60 -44.44
N THR A 181 12.19 33.08 -44.08
CA THR A 181 11.17 33.77 -43.29
C THR A 181 10.77 32.93 -42.10
N PHE A 182 10.18 33.59 -41.09
CA PHE A 182 9.78 32.98 -39.84
C PHE A 182 8.26 33.01 -39.67
N GLU A 183 7.73 31.91 -39.16
CA GLU A 183 6.32 31.74 -38.81
C GLU A 183 6.20 31.13 -37.41
N GLY A 184 5.00 31.09 -36.87
CA GLY A 184 4.80 30.48 -35.55
C GLY A 184 3.39 29.97 -35.32
N ASP A 185 3.29 29.01 -34.40
CA ASP A 185 2.01 28.57 -33.85
C ASP A 185 2.10 28.40 -32.34
N VAL A 186 0.97 28.63 -31.66
CA VAL A 186 0.77 28.26 -30.26
C VAL A 186 -0.41 27.31 -30.25
N THR A 187 -0.27 26.11 -29.69
CA THR A 187 -1.32 25.08 -29.71
C THR A 187 -1.71 24.65 -28.32
N LEU A 188 -3.01 24.52 -28.10
CA LEU A 188 -3.61 23.86 -26.95
C LEU A 188 -4.29 22.58 -27.43
N GLY A 189 -4.01 21.47 -26.77
CA GLY A 189 -4.54 20.17 -27.17
C GLY A 189 -4.82 19.25 -26.00
N ILE A 190 -5.55 18.18 -26.31
CA ILE A 190 -5.82 17.07 -25.42
C ILE A 190 -5.23 15.81 -26.05
N GLU A 191 -4.53 15.01 -25.25
CA GLU A 191 -3.93 13.75 -25.64
C GLU A 191 -4.49 12.60 -24.79
N LEU A 192 -4.78 11.48 -25.43
CA LEU A 192 -5.18 10.23 -24.82
C LEU A 192 -4.00 9.25 -24.90
N ARG A 193 -3.76 8.53 -23.80
CA ARG A 193 -2.74 7.49 -23.71
C ARG A 193 -3.39 6.12 -23.86
N ILE A 194 -3.13 5.44 -24.98
CA ILE A 194 -3.76 4.17 -25.36
C ILE A 194 -2.76 3.03 -25.23
N GLY A 195 -3.17 1.93 -24.58
CA GLY A 195 -2.36 0.70 -24.50
C GLY A 195 -1.23 0.71 -23.48
N GLY A 196 -1.09 1.78 -22.68
CA GLY A 196 -0.16 1.81 -21.54
C GLY A 196 -0.65 0.98 -20.35
N PRO A 197 0.23 0.62 -19.39
CA PRO A 197 -0.18 -0.05 -18.17
C PRO A 197 -1.24 0.77 -17.44
N LYS A 198 -2.30 0.12 -16.94
CA LYS A 198 -3.33 0.79 -16.14
C LYS A 198 -2.63 1.48 -14.96
N ARG A 199 -2.57 2.82 -14.96
CA ARG A 199 -2.10 3.57 -13.80
C ARG A 199 -3.02 3.22 -12.64
N ARG A 200 -2.50 2.46 -11.68
CA ARG A 200 -3.14 2.32 -10.38
C ARG A 200 -3.23 3.74 -9.84
N ARG A 201 -4.45 4.20 -9.57
CA ARG A 201 -4.67 5.38 -8.73
C ARG A 201 -3.74 5.17 -7.52
N PRO A 202 -2.94 6.16 -7.07
CA PRO A 202 -2.21 6.00 -5.82
C PRO A 202 -3.26 5.57 -4.82
N THR A 203 -3.20 4.31 -4.40
CA THR A 203 -4.10 3.79 -3.38
C THR A 203 -3.85 4.75 -2.24
N GLU A 204 -4.89 5.48 -1.87
CA GLU A 204 -4.93 6.21 -0.62
C GLU A 204 -4.33 5.27 0.41
N THR A 205 -3.15 5.64 0.91
CA THR A 205 -2.45 4.84 1.90
C THR A 205 -3.33 4.90 3.14
N VAL A 206 -4.27 3.96 3.24
CA VAL A 206 -4.94 3.66 4.49
C VAL A 206 -3.80 3.21 5.37
N VAL A 207 -3.41 4.07 6.30
CA VAL A 207 -2.50 3.70 7.38
C VAL A 207 -3.29 2.69 8.18
N VAL A 208 -3.06 1.40 7.89
CA VAL A 208 -3.48 0.33 8.77
C VAL A 208 -2.58 0.52 9.99
N GLN A 209 -3.10 1.20 11.02
CA GLN A 209 -2.48 1.12 12.34
C GLN A 209 -2.45 -0.36 12.69
N ALA A 210 -1.25 -0.87 12.98
CA ALA A 210 -1.11 -2.20 13.54
C ALA A 210 -1.94 -2.24 14.83
N PRO A 211 -2.63 -3.36 15.12
CA PRO A 211 -3.25 -3.53 16.42
C PRO A 211 -2.18 -3.33 17.51
N PRO A 212 -2.57 -2.78 18.68
CA PRO A 212 -1.68 -2.72 19.83
C PRO A 212 -1.12 -4.12 20.14
N PRO A 213 0.12 -4.21 20.64
CA PRO A 213 0.72 -5.50 20.99
C PRO A 213 -0.06 -6.15 22.14
N ASP A 214 -0.18 -7.46 22.03
CA ASP A 214 -0.77 -8.42 22.96
C ASP A 214 0.16 -9.64 22.83
N LYS A 215 1.02 -9.82 23.82
CA LYS A 215 2.22 -10.65 23.71
C LYS A 215 1.97 -12.13 24.00
N ASP A 216 1.04 -12.43 24.88
CA ASP A 216 0.62 -13.77 25.27
C ASP A 216 -0.74 -14.18 24.69
N GLU A 217 -1.36 -13.31 23.90
CA GLU A 217 -2.54 -13.58 23.06
C GLU A 217 -3.81 -13.90 23.86
N ASP A 218 -3.96 -13.32 25.05
CA ASP A 218 -5.15 -13.50 25.90
C ASP A 218 -6.28 -12.50 25.60
N GLY A 219 -6.02 -11.50 24.77
CA GLY A 219 -6.98 -10.49 24.34
C GLY A 219 -6.97 -9.20 25.15
N ILE A 220 -6.09 -9.07 26.15
CA ILE A 220 -5.79 -7.85 26.87
C ILE A 220 -4.50 -7.25 26.25
N ILE A 221 -4.50 -5.94 26.02
CA ILE A 221 -3.31 -5.30 25.41
C ILE A 221 -2.19 -5.19 26.43
N ASP A 222 -0.92 -5.30 26.01
CA ASP A 222 0.27 -5.21 26.90
C ASP A 222 0.28 -3.98 27.83
N ALA A 223 -0.46 -2.92 27.48
CA ALA A 223 -0.56 -1.68 28.24
C ALA A 223 -1.57 -1.75 29.42
N ASP A 224 -2.59 -2.59 29.29
CA ASP A 224 -3.65 -2.81 30.28
C ASP A 224 -3.48 -4.13 31.04
N ASP A 225 -2.59 -5.01 30.56
CA ASP A 225 -2.23 -6.31 31.11
C ASP A 225 -1.18 -6.19 32.23
N LYS A 226 -1.47 -6.76 33.41
CA LYS A 226 -0.54 -6.82 34.55
C LYS A 226 0.51 -7.93 34.42
N CYS A 227 0.24 -8.98 33.64
CA CYS A 227 1.13 -10.10 33.38
C CYS A 227 1.35 -10.38 31.87
N PRO A 228 2.00 -9.47 31.09
CA PRO A 228 2.18 -9.56 29.61
C PRO A 228 3.03 -10.73 29.06
N ASP A 229 3.36 -11.69 29.91
CA ASP A 229 4.14 -12.90 29.58
C ASP A 229 3.38 -14.18 29.94
N ARG A 230 2.15 -14.07 30.46
CA ARG A 230 1.34 -15.16 30.99
C ARG A 230 -0.13 -14.87 30.72
N ALA A 231 -0.66 -15.55 29.70
CA ALA A 231 -2.07 -15.47 29.35
C ALA A 231 -3.00 -15.77 30.54
N GLU A 232 -4.01 -14.92 30.69
CA GLU A 232 -5.21 -15.11 31.52
C GLU A 232 -5.88 -16.48 31.29
N ASP A 233 -6.39 -17.14 32.35
CA ASP A 233 -7.04 -18.47 32.26
C ASP A 233 -8.56 -18.45 32.13
N MET A 234 -9.19 -17.26 32.12
CA MET A 234 -10.61 -17.02 31.80
C MET A 234 -11.58 -17.98 32.50
N ASP A 235 -11.48 -18.08 33.83
CA ASP A 235 -12.27 -18.99 34.67
C ASP A 235 -13.44 -18.30 35.40
N ASN A 236 -13.67 -17.01 35.15
CA ASN A 236 -14.62 -16.11 35.81
C ASN A 236 -14.18 -15.54 37.17
N PHE A 237 -12.92 -15.71 37.52
CA PHE A 237 -12.27 -15.03 38.63
C PHE A 237 -11.25 -14.04 38.08
N GLU A 238 -11.33 -12.78 38.55
CA GLU A 238 -10.44 -11.66 38.19
C GLU A 238 -9.97 -11.49 36.71
N ASP A 239 -10.64 -12.08 35.70
CA ASP A 239 -10.28 -12.13 34.25
C ASP A 239 -9.97 -10.79 33.53
N GLY A 240 -10.18 -9.65 34.21
CA GLY A 240 -9.99 -8.32 33.65
C GLY A 240 -8.59 -7.75 33.85
N ASP A 241 -7.69 -8.49 34.49
CA ASP A 241 -6.38 -7.97 34.90
C ASP A 241 -5.18 -8.54 34.13
N GLY A 242 -5.39 -9.61 33.35
CA GLY A 242 -4.42 -10.24 32.47
C GLY A 242 -3.46 -11.18 33.17
N CYS A 243 -3.73 -11.53 34.43
CA CYS A 243 -2.91 -12.44 35.19
C CYS A 243 -3.69 -13.73 35.51
N PRO A 244 -3.17 -14.91 35.11
CA PRO A 244 -3.85 -16.17 35.41
C PRO A 244 -3.89 -16.48 36.91
N ASP A 245 -5.08 -16.78 37.40
CA ASP A 245 -5.41 -17.05 38.80
C ASP A 245 -5.52 -18.56 39.05
N ILE A 246 -4.37 -19.20 39.24
CA ILE A 246 -4.27 -20.67 39.35
C ILE A 246 -4.79 -21.26 40.69
N ASP A 247 -5.15 -20.42 41.66
CA ASP A 247 -5.55 -20.72 43.05
C ASP A 247 -6.40 -19.53 43.55
N ASN A 248 -7.67 -19.53 43.16
CA ASN A 248 -8.60 -18.40 43.27
C ASN A 248 -8.93 -17.99 44.71
N ASP A 249 -8.96 -18.94 45.64
CA ASP A 249 -9.22 -18.66 47.06
C ASP A 249 -7.95 -18.65 47.94
N ALA A 250 -6.80 -18.94 47.32
CA ALA A 250 -5.46 -18.89 47.93
C ALA A 250 -5.28 -19.88 49.10
N ASP A 251 -5.92 -21.04 49.03
CA ASP A 251 -5.83 -22.09 50.03
C ASP A 251 -4.66 -23.09 49.81
N ARG A 252 -3.96 -22.95 48.67
CA ARG A 252 -2.82 -23.76 48.18
C ARG A 252 -3.20 -25.04 47.45
N VAL A 253 -4.47 -25.27 47.18
CA VAL A 253 -4.97 -26.26 46.23
C VAL A 253 -5.21 -25.53 44.91
N LEU A 254 -4.61 -26.01 43.81
CA LEU A 254 -4.83 -25.38 42.51
C LEU A 254 -6.28 -25.61 42.07
N ASP A 255 -6.90 -24.64 41.41
CA ASP A 255 -8.27 -24.69 40.89
C ASP A 255 -8.63 -25.97 40.11
N ILE A 256 -7.65 -26.52 39.38
CA ILE A 256 -7.81 -27.77 38.62
C ILE A 256 -7.99 -29.02 39.49
N ALA A 257 -7.56 -28.97 40.74
CA ALA A 257 -7.59 -30.02 41.73
C ALA A 257 -8.55 -29.71 42.90
N ASP A 258 -8.99 -28.46 42.99
CA ASP A 258 -9.89 -27.95 43.99
C ASP A 258 -11.36 -28.26 43.65
N LYS A 259 -12.10 -28.82 44.60
CA LYS A 259 -13.54 -29.07 44.46
C LYS A 259 -14.38 -27.84 44.81
N CYS A 260 -13.84 -26.89 45.55
CA CYS A 260 -14.46 -25.64 45.97
C CYS A 260 -13.55 -24.44 45.64
N PRO A 261 -13.27 -24.11 44.36
CA PRO A 261 -12.26 -23.10 43.93
C PRO A 261 -12.49 -21.65 44.39
N THR A 262 -13.51 -21.39 45.19
CA THR A 262 -13.86 -20.05 45.68
C THR A 262 -14.08 -20.03 47.20
N GLU A 263 -13.85 -21.15 47.88
CA GLU A 263 -14.10 -21.33 49.31
C GLU A 263 -12.89 -21.96 50.02
N VAL A 264 -12.06 -21.09 50.59
CA VAL A 264 -10.83 -21.45 51.33
C VAL A 264 -10.96 -22.72 52.19
N GLU A 265 -10.10 -23.71 51.95
CA GLU A 265 -9.95 -24.90 52.77
C GLU A 265 -9.72 -24.62 54.26
N THR A 266 -10.28 -25.47 55.11
CA THR A 266 -10.09 -25.45 56.56
C THR A 266 -9.12 -26.54 57.00
N LEU A 267 -7.82 -26.21 57.04
CA LEU A 267 -6.75 -27.12 57.49
C LEU A 267 -6.96 -27.60 58.94
N ASN A 268 -7.60 -28.76 59.10
CA ASN A 268 -8.03 -29.31 60.38
C ASN A 268 -7.60 -30.78 60.58
N GLY A 269 -6.96 -31.39 59.59
CA GLY A 269 -6.51 -32.78 59.61
C GLY A 269 -7.53 -33.78 59.05
N TYR A 270 -8.62 -33.30 58.47
CA TYR A 270 -9.68 -34.06 57.81
C TYR A 270 -9.88 -33.47 56.41
N ALA A 271 -9.82 -34.33 55.39
CA ALA A 271 -9.95 -34.00 53.97
C ALA A 271 -9.17 -32.79 53.39
N ASP A 272 -8.18 -32.24 54.11
CA ASP A 272 -7.32 -31.09 53.74
C ASP A 272 -6.68 -31.06 52.33
N ASP A 273 -6.80 -32.12 51.52
CA ASP A 273 -6.26 -32.22 50.16
C ASP A 273 -7.33 -31.95 49.07
N ASP A 274 -8.59 -31.67 49.43
CA ASP A 274 -9.70 -31.53 48.48
C ASP A 274 -10.23 -30.11 48.22
N GLY A 275 -9.66 -29.11 48.92
CA GLY A 275 -9.88 -27.68 48.69
C GLY A 275 -11.25 -27.19 49.18
N CYS A 276 -11.99 -28.00 49.93
CA CYS A 276 -13.31 -27.66 50.42
C CYS A 276 -13.33 -27.51 51.94
N ALA A 277 -13.73 -26.32 52.40
CA ALA A 277 -13.98 -26.06 53.81
C ALA A 277 -14.87 -27.14 54.47
N ASP A 278 -14.31 -27.89 55.41
CA ASP A 278 -15.02 -28.94 56.12
C ASP A 278 -14.94 -28.83 57.65
N ARG A 279 -15.52 -29.83 58.32
CA ARG A 279 -15.41 -29.99 59.78
C ARG A 279 -15.10 -31.43 60.11
N VAL A 280 -14.20 -31.61 61.07
CA VAL A 280 -13.91 -32.91 61.66
C VAL A 280 -15.21 -33.55 62.20
N PRO A 281 -15.55 -34.77 61.77
CA PRO A 281 -16.70 -35.51 62.29
C PRO A 281 -16.66 -35.68 63.81
N GLU A 282 -17.81 -35.58 64.49
CA GLU A 282 -17.89 -35.65 65.96
C GLU A 282 -17.29 -36.96 66.53
N ASP A 283 -17.42 -38.08 65.82
CA ASP A 283 -16.88 -39.38 66.21
C ASP A 283 -15.35 -39.46 66.14
N VAL A 284 -14.72 -38.65 65.28
CA VAL A 284 -13.26 -38.49 65.17
C VAL A 284 -12.74 -37.58 66.27
N GLU A 285 -13.42 -36.46 66.53
CA GLU A 285 -13.10 -35.56 67.65
C GLU A 285 -13.11 -36.32 68.98
N GLU A 286 -14.05 -37.25 69.18
CA GLU A 286 -14.15 -38.06 70.40
C GLU A 286 -12.96 -39.02 70.59
N LEU A 287 -12.14 -39.28 69.56
CA LEU A 287 -10.93 -40.08 69.70
C LEU A 287 -9.76 -39.31 70.31
N LYS A 288 -9.83 -37.96 70.38
CA LYS A 288 -8.77 -37.14 70.96
C LYS A 288 -8.73 -37.32 72.48
N GLY A 289 -7.63 -37.86 73.00
CA GLY A 289 -7.39 -38.00 74.44
C GLY A 289 -6.77 -39.34 74.83
N SER A 290 -6.97 -39.73 76.09
CA SER A 290 -6.48 -41.00 76.63
C SER A 290 -7.47 -42.13 76.34
N ILE A 291 -6.96 -43.30 75.94
CA ILE A 291 -7.77 -44.50 75.71
C ILE A 291 -8.28 -45.02 77.05
N GLU A 292 -9.59 -44.92 77.26
CA GLU A 292 -10.23 -45.39 78.49
C GLU A 292 -10.03 -46.91 78.66
N GLY A 293 -9.56 -47.32 79.84
CA GLY A 293 -9.33 -48.73 80.15
C GLY A 293 -8.02 -49.32 79.61
N LEU A 294 -7.21 -48.56 78.89
CA LEU A 294 -5.85 -48.94 78.46
C LEU A 294 -4.81 -48.41 79.45
N LEU A 295 -4.78 -49.04 80.62
CA LEU A 295 -3.73 -48.84 81.63
C LEU A 295 -2.76 -50.01 81.55
N TYR A 296 -1.49 -49.78 81.86
CA TYR A 296 -0.44 -50.80 81.99
C TYR A 296 0.12 -50.78 83.40
N ALA A 297 0.46 -51.95 83.95
CA ALA A 297 1.28 -52.04 85.17
C ALA A 297 2.77 -51.90 84.81
N GLU A 298 3.62 -51.70 85.83
CA GLU A 298 5.07 -51.60 85.66
C GLU A 298 5.63 -52.81 84.89
N GLY A 299 6.32 -52.55 83.78
CA GLY A 299 6.87 -53.58 82.89
C GLY A 299 5.85 -54.39 82.08
N GLU A 300 4.56 -54.04 82.08
CA GLU A 300 3.51 -54.74 81.33
C GLU A 300 3.29 -54.11 79.94
N THR A 301 3.17 -54.95 78.91
CA THR A 301 2.89 -54.53 77.53
C THR A 301 1.59 -55.11 76.97
N VAL A 302 0.87 -55.90 77.77
CA VAL A 302 -0.33 -56.63 77.34
C VAL A 302 -1.53 -55.69 77.32
N VAL A 303 -2.24 -55.67 76.19
CA VAL A 303 -3.51 -54.94 76.07
C VAL A 303 -4.59 -55.65 76.89
N ARG A 304 -5.20 -54.95 77.84
CA ARG A 304 -6.26 -55.48 78.70
C ARG A 304 -7.60 -55.54 77.97
N ASP A 305 -8.42 -56.54 78.30
CA ASP A 305 -9.79 -56.70 77.77
C ASP A 305 -10.67 -55.46 78.02
N SER A 306 -10.41 -54.72 79.10
CA SER A 306 -11.08 -53.45 79.43
C SER A 306 -10.95 -52.38 78.33
N ALA A 307 -9.83 -52.38 77.60
CA ALA A 307 -9.56 -51.44 76.51
C ALA A 307 -10.20 -51.88 75.19
N MET A 308 -10.59 -53.15 75.03
CA MET A 308 -11.06 -53.70 73.75
C MET A 308 -12.31 -52.99 73.23
N LYS A 309 -13.18 -52.50 74.13
CA LYS A 309 -14.37 -51.71 73.75
C LYS A 309 -13.98 -50.39 73.09
N TYR A 310 -12.98 -49.69 73.61
CA TYR A 310 -12.50 -48.42 73.07
C TYR A 310 -11.67 -48.65 71.79
N LEU A 311 -10.83 -49.69 71.76
CA LEU A 311 -10.06 -50.06 70.57
C LEU A 311 -10.97 -50.44 69.39
N ALA A 312 -12.07 -51.16 69.64
CA ALA A 312 -13.06 -51.45 68.61
C ALA A 312 -13.72 -50.17 68.05
N LYS A 313 -13.90 -49.14 68.89
CA LYS A 313 -14.38 -47.82 68.45
C LYS A 313 -13.36 -47.12 67.54
N ILE A 314 -12.09 -47.13 67.91
CA ILE A 314 -11.00 -46.58 67.07
C ILE A 314 -10.99 -47.30 65.71
N VAL A 315 -11.01 -48.64 65.70
CA VAL A 315 -11.04 -49.42 64.45
C VAL A 315 -12.25 -49.08 63.60
N LYS A 316 -13.43 -48.89 64.21
CA LYS A 316 -14.64 -48.48 63.50
C LYS A 316 -14.45 -47.12 62.82
N VAL A 317 -14.01 -46.10 63.55
CA VAL A 317 -13.79 -44.75 63.01
C VAL A 317 -12.73 -44.78 61.89
N MET A 318 -11.64 -45.54 62.06
CA MET A 318 -10.63 -45.72 61.01
C MET A 318 -11.16 -46.45 59.77
N THR A 319 -12.19 -47.29 59.92
CA THR A 319 -12.82 -47.99 58.79
C THR A 319 -13.82 -47.08 58.07
N ASP A 320 -14.58 -46.30 58.83
CA ASP A 320 -15.59 -45.37 58.30
C ASP A 320 -14.92 -44.14 57.64
N HIS A 321 -13.72 -43.75 58.07
CA HIS A 321 -12.97 -42.59 57.56
C HIS A 321 -11.53 -42.96 57.13
N PRO A 322 -11.34 -43.51 55.92
CA PRO A 322 -10.05 -44.04 55.47
C PRO A 322 -8.94 -42.99 55.23
N SER A 323 -9.29 -41.70 55.13
CA SER A 323 -8.34 -40.59 54.99
C SER A 323 -7.65 -40.23 56.31
N ILE A 324 -8.21 -40.65 57.46
CA ILE A 324 -7.72 -40.25 58.79
C ILE A 324 -6.56 -41.13 59.23
N LYS A 325 -5.47 -40.49 59.66
CA LYS A 325 -4.31 -41.15 60.26
C LYS A 325 -4.32 -40.97 61.77
N VAL A 326 -4.55 -42.05 62.51
CA VAL A 326 -4.52 -42.06 63.97
C VAL A 326 -3.10 -42.38 64.45
N VAL A 327 -2.53 -41.51 65.29
CA VAL A 327 -1.24 -41.75 65.95
C VAL A 327 -1.48 -42.16 67.39
N LEU A 328 -1.08 -43.39 67.73
CA LEU A 328 -1.10 -43.88 69.10
C LEU A 328 0.22 -43.54 69.78
N VAL A 329 0.17 -42.68 70.79
CA VAL A 329 1.35 -42.27 71.56
C VAL A 329 1.31 -42.93 72.93
N GLY A 330 2.33 -43.73 73.23
CA GLY A 330 2.57 -44.25 74.56
C GLY A 330 3.35 -43.24 75.40
N HIS A 331 2.87 -42.95 76.60
CA HIS A 331 3.58 -42.13 77.58
C HIS A 331 4.08 -43.03 78.71
N THR A 332 5.32 -42.81 79.15
CA THR A 332 5.93 -43.51 80.30
C THR A 332 6.60 -42.48 81.21
N ASP A 333 6.97 -42.90 82.42
CA ASP A 333 7.72 -42.05 83.35
C ASP A 333 9.21 -41.95 82.98
N ASP A 334 9.92 -40.99 83.57
CA ASP A 334 11.34 -40.75 83.29
C ASP A 334 12.27 -41.93 83.65
N ARG A 335 11.79 -42.89 84.45
CA ARG A 335 12.57 -44.05 84.90
C ARG A 335 12.53 -45.15 83.85
N GLU A 336 11.35 -45.47 83.35
CA GLU A 336 11.15 -46.45 82.28
C GLU A 336 11.68 -45.94 80.93
N ALA A 337 11.54 -44.65 80.61
CA ALA A 337 12.07 -44.07 79.37
C ALA A 337 13.59 -44.29 79.18
N LYS A 338 14.38 -44.26 80.27
CA LYS A 338 15.83 -44.51 80.25
C LYS A 338 16.20 -45.97 79.96
N ALA A 339 15.30 -46.91 80.20
CA ALA A 339 15.53 -48.34 79.96
C ALA A 339 15.36 -48.74 78.48
N PHE A 340 14.65 -47.93 77.67
CA PHE A 340 14.33 -48.23 76.27
C PHE A 340 15.16 -47.43 75.25
N VAL A 341 16.13 -46.62 75.69
CA VAL A 341 17.06 -45.93 74.77
C VAL A 341 17.98 -46.99 74.13
N THR A 342 17.73 -47.30 72.86
CA THR A 342 18.70 -48.02 72.03
C THR A 342 20.02 -47.27 72.02
N PRO A 343 21.18 -47.91 72.25
CA PRO A 343 22.46 -47.26 72.02
C PRO A 343 22.52 -46.82 70.55
N ALA A 344 23.11 -45.65 70.30
CA ALA A 344 23.34 -45.16 68.95
C ALA A 344 24.08 -46.24 68.14
N ALA A 345 23.57 -46.56 66.95
CA ALA A 345 24.31 -47.37 65.99
C ALA A 345 25.61 -46.63 65.65
N GLU A 346 26.75 -47.17 66.04
CA GLU A 346 28.04 -46.77 65.48
C GLU A 346 28.08 -47.24 64.02
N GLY A 347 28.21 -46.30 63.09
CA GLY A 347 28.31 -46.54 61.65
C GLY A 347 28.26 -45.26 60.86
#